data_AF-A0A4Q3WFW2-F1
#
_entry.id   AF-A0A4Q3WFW2-F1
#
_cell.length_a   1.000
_cell.length_b   1.000
_cell.length_c   1.000
_cell.angle_alpha   90.00
_cell.angle_beta   90.00
_cell.angle_gamma   90.00
#
_symmetry.space_group_name_H-M   'P 1'
#
loop_
_entity.id
_entity.type
_entity.pdbx_description
1 polymer ?
#
loop_
_entity_poly.entity_id
_entity_poly.type
_entity_poly.pdbx_seq_one_letter_code
_entity_poly.pdbx_strand_id
1 'polypeptide(L)'
;KRPGDPLNAKEPLPPDYLPPVRATRIKVTLADGKERTIQSMVATSFWGPDGKPLSAAQFMESLFGALPAFFKDEAELRSLWSAPDTRKALLVGLADKGFGAAAMAEMQKLIEAEQSDLFDVLAYVAYTRTPIARSDRAALAQDASAMEFGDRQRAFIDFVLNQYVTQGVGELDSEKLSPLLKLRYKNAIDDALKDLGGAQEIRKLFVGFQRHLYTC
;
A
#
# COMPACT_ATOMS: atom_id res chain seq x y z
N LYS A 1 -49.75 33.02 -8.37
CA LYS A 1 -48.50 33.80 -8.42
C LYS A 1 -47.99 34.02 -7.00
N ARG A 2 -46.92 33.35 -6.59
CA ARG A 2 -46.05 33.78 -5.49
C ARG A 2 -44.59 33.67 -5.98
N PRO A 3 -43.69 34.55 -5.52
CA PRO A 3 -42.46 34.87 -6.21
C PRO A 3 -41.24 34.10 -5.66
N GLY A 4 -40.39 33.65 -6.58
CA GLY A 4 -38.92 33.77 -6.53
C GLY A 4 -38.12 33.00 -5.49
N ASP A 5 -37.33 32.03 -5.96
CA ASP A 5 -36.09 31.56 -5.32
C ASP A 5 -35.13 32.73 -4.99
N PRO A 6 -34.31 32.63 -3.93
CA PRO A 6 -33.04 33.32 -3.87
C PRO A 6 -31.90 32.34 -4.20
N LEU A 7 -31.58 32.28 -5.50
CA LEU A 7 -30.26 31.86 -5.97
C LEU A 7 -29.26 32.96 -5.62
N ASN A 8 -28.16 32.55 -4.97
CA ASN A 8 -26.81 33.07 -5.18
C ASN A 8 -26.48 34.45 -4.56
N ALA A 9 -26.08 34.46 -3.29
CA ALA A 9 -25.17 35.46 -2.76
C ALA A 9 -23.96 34.74 -2.17
N LYS A 10 -22.87 34.68 -2.95
CA LYS A 10 -21.55 34.29 -2.43
C LYS A 10 -21.12 35.38 -1.45
N GLU A 11 -21.08 35.04 -0.16
CA GLU A 11 -20.33 35.85 0.80
C GLU A 11 -18.88 36.03 0.28
N PRO A 12 -18.32 37.25 0.35
CA PRO A 12 -16.95 37.47 -0.04
C PRO A 12 -16.04 36.64 0.86
N LEU A 13 -15.19 35.82 0.24
CA LEU A 13 -14.18 35.04 0.95
C LEU A 13 -13.27 35.99 1.75
N PRO A 14 -12.77 35.58 2.93
CA PRO A 14 -11.88 36.41 3.74
C PRO A 14 -10.66 36.89 2.92
N PRO A 15 -10.09 38.08 3.25
CA PRO A 15 -8.94 38.65 2.53
C PRO A 15 -7.73 37.70 2.42
N ASP A 16 -7.59 36.78 3.38
CA ASP A 16 -6.50 35.82 3.47
C ASP A 16 -6.89 34.41 2.99
N TYR A 17 -8.03 34.27 2.27
CA TYR A 17 -8.40 33.00 1.66
C TYR A 17 -7.51 32.72 0.44
N LEU A 18 -6.44 31.98 0.67
CA LEU A 18 -5.76 31.27 -0.40
C LEU A 18 -6.67 30.08 -0.78
N PRO A 19 -7.21 30.02 -2.01
CA PRO A 19 -7.91 28.81 -2.44
C PRO A 19 -6.95 27.64 -2.30
N PRO A 20 -7.41 26.45 -1.85
CA PRO A 20 -6.55 25.28 -1.79
C PRO A 20 -5.93 25.12 -3.17
N VAL A 21 -4.59 25.08 -3.22
CA VAL A 21 -3.83 24.86 -4.45
C VAL A 21 -4.38 23.56 -5.02
N ARG A 22 -5.18 23.65 -6.10
CA ARG A 22 -5.71 22.45 -6.75
C ARG A 22 -4.49 21.71 -7.28
N ALA A 23 -4.22 20.52 -6.74
CA ALA A 23 -3.23 19.63 -7.31
C ALA A 23 -3.57 19.44 -8.79
N THR A 24 -2.82 20.10 -9.66
CA THR A 24 -2.95 19.91 -11.11
C THR A 24 -2.38 18.53 -11.41
N ARG A 25 -3.20 17.67 -12.03
CA ARG A 25 -2.73 16.36 -12.48
C ARG A 25 -2.00 16.51 -13.80
N ILE A 26 -0.85 15.87 -13.92
CA ILE A 26 -0.09 15.76 -15.19
C ILE A 26 0.00 14.29 -15.60
N LYS A 27 0.21 14.09 -16.89
CA LYS A 27 0.42 12.77 -17.49
C LYS A 27 1.89 12.60 -17.83
N VAL A 28 2.47 11.48 -17.41
CA VAL A 28 3.83 11.06 -17.74
C VAL A 28 3.74 9.84 -18.65
N THR A 29 4.37 9.89 -19.82
CA THR A 29 4.44 8.72 -20.72
C THR A 29 5.74 7.97 -20.43
N LEU A 30 5.63 6.70 -20.03
CA LEU A 30 6.79 5.85 -19.75
C LEU A 30 7.27 5.13 -21.01
N ALA A 31 8.39 4.41 -20.92
CA ALA A 31 8.99 3.71 -22.05
C ALA A 31 8.13 2.57 -22.63
N ASP A 32 7.08 2.14 -21.92
CA ASP A 32 6.03 1.24 -22.44
C ASP A 32 5.02 1.95 -23.37
N GLY A 33 5.16 3.26 -23.57
CA GLY A 33 4.23 4.10 -24.33
C GLY A 33 2.91 4.38 -23.61
N LYS A 34 2.77 3.97 -22.35
CA LYS A 34 1.55 4.18 -21.55
C LYS A 34 1.70 5.38 -20.64
N GLU A 35 0.57 6.02 -20.37
CA GLU A 35 0.50 7.17 -19.47
C GLU A 35 0.37 6.73 -18.00
N ARG A 36 0.98 7.50 -17.09
CA ARG A 36 0.69 7.52 -15.66
C ARG A 36 0.24 8.91 -15.28
N THR A 37 -0.82 9.00 -14.49
CA THR A 37 -1.27 10.26 -13.90
C THR A 37 -0.56 10.48 -12.58
N ILE A 38 0.00 11.68 -12.39
CA ILE A 38 0.66 12.10 -11.15
C ILE A 38 0.25 13.52 -10.76
N GLN A 39 0.43 13.88 -9.49
CA GLN A 39 0.27 15.26 -9.03
C GLN A 39 1.46 16.13 -9.49
N SER A 40 1.17 17.34 -10.00
CA SER A 40 2.18 18.29 -10.48
C SER A 40 2.92 19.02 -9.36
N MET A 41 2.33 19.14 -8.17
CA MET A 41 2.84 19.97 -7.07
C MET A 41 3.05 19.17 -5.79
N VAL A 42 3.75 18.04 -5.88
CA VAL A 42 4.26 17.41 -4.67
C VAL A 42 5.51 18.17 -4.24
N ALA A 43 5.47 18.77 -3.05
CA ALA A 43 6.53 19.64 -2.51
C ALA A 43 7.79 18.88 -2.04
N THR A 44 7.99 17.63 -2.48
CA THR A 44 9.08 16.77 -2.04
C THR A 44 10.09 16.54 -3.15
N SER A 45 11.35 16.90 -2.84
CA SER A 45 12.50 16.59 -3.68
C SER A 45 12.81 15.10 -3.54
N PHE A 46 12.64 14.34 -4.62
CA PHE A 46 13.23 13.01 -4.72
C PHE A 46 14.74 13.16 -4.92
N TRP A 47 15.53 12.23 -4.41
CA TRP A 47 16.98 12.25 -4.59
C TRP A 47 17.39 10.99 -5.37
N GLY A 48 18.15 11.19 -6.44
CA GLY A 48 18.74 10.11 -7.20
C GLY A 48 19.89 9.43 -6.44
N PRO A 49 20.33 8.24 -6.87
CA PRO A 49 21.51 7.56 -6.33
C PRO A 49 22.79 8.40 -6.41
N ASP A 50 22.83 9.38 -7.32
CA ASP A 50 23.93 10.32 -7.49
C ASP A 50 23.84 11.56 -6.57
N GLY A 51 22.85 11.60 -5.67
CA GLY A 51 22.63 12.70 -4.74
C GLY A 51 22.03 13.96 -5.37
N LYS A 52 21.54 13.88 -6.62
CA LYS A 52 20.87 15.01 -7.28
C LYS A 52 19.36 14.96 -7.08
N PRO A 53 18.68 16.12 -7.04
CA PRO A 53 17.23 16.15 -7.00
C PRO A 53 16.66 15.60 -8.32
N LEU A 54 15.69 14.70 -8.21
CA LEU A 54 14.87 14.22 -9.32
C LEU A 54 13.49 14.87 -9.26
N SER A 55 12.95 15.21 -10.43
CA SER A 55 11.53 15.52 -10.55
C SER A 55 10.69 14.26 -10.30
N ALA A 56 9.42 14.45 -9.98
CA ALA A 56 8.45 13.37 -9.82
C ALA A 56 8.36 12.44 -11.05
N ALA A 57 8.36 13.01 -12.26
CA ALA A 57 8.35 12.25 -13.50
C ALA A 57 9.64 11.42 -13.68
N GLN A 58 10.82 12.03 -13.44
CA GLN A 58 12.09 11.32 -13.52
C GLN A 58 12.21 10.22 -12.48
N PHE A 59 11.69 10.42 -11.28
CA PHE A 59 11.68 9.38 -10.25
C PHE A 59 10.79 8.20 -10.67
N MET A 60 9.61 8.47 -11.24
CA MET A 60 8.73 7.44 -11.79
C MET A 60 9.37 6.68 -12.97
N GLU A 61 10.01 7.39 -13.90
CA GLU A 61 10.75 6.80 -15.02
C GLU A 61 11.90 5.91 -14.54
N SER A 62 12.67 6.39 -13.55
CA SER A 62 13.76 5.65 -12.92
C SER A 62 13.27 4.38 -12.24
N LEU A 63 12.19 4.47 -11.44
CA LEU A 63 11.56 3.31 -10.83
C LEU A 63 11.13 2.32 -11.90
N PHE A 64 10.35 2.77 -12.89
CA PHE A 64 9.88 1.93 -13.99
C PHE A 64 11.01 1.18 -14.71
N GLY A 65 12.11 1.88 -15.02
CA GLY A 65 13.27 1.28 -15.66
C GLY A 65 14.01 0.25 -14.81
N ALA A 66 13.89 0.33 -13.48
CA ALA A 66 14.52 -0.62 -12.56
C ALA A 66 13.68 -1.88 -12.29
N LEU A 67 12.34 -1.79 -12.38
CA LEU A 67 11.43 -2.91 -12.06
C LEU A 67 11.71 -4.22 -12.81
N PRO A 68 12.09 -4.23 -14.11
CA PRO A 68 12.39 -5.47 -14.83
C PRO A 68 13.53 -6.32 -14.24
N ALA A 69 14.38 -5.74 -13.38
CA ALA A 69 15.42 -6.50 -12.68
C ALA A 69 14.90 -7.28 -11.47
N PHE A 70 13.68 -7.01 -11.01
CA PHE A 70 13.07 -7.59 -9.81
C PHE A 70 11.99 -8.62 -10.13
N PHE A 71 11.21 -8.39 -11.18
CA PHE A 71 10.13 -9.27 -11.62
C PHE A 71 9.83 -9.03 -13.11
N LYS A 72 9.44 -10.08 -13.81
CA LYS A 72 9.18 -10.09 -15.26
C LYS A 72 7.75 -9.65 -15.62
N ASP A 73 6.79 -9.99 -14.77
CA ASP A 73 5.37 -9.78 -14.98
C ASP A 73 4.64 -9.57 -13.64
N GLU A 74 3.36 -9.20 -13.72
CA GLU A 74 2.55 -8.96 -12.53
C GLU A 74 2.34 -10.25 -11.70
N ALA A 75 2.33 -11.42 -12.33
CA ALA A 75 2.17 -12.69 -11.64
C ALA A 75 3.40 -13.02 -10.77
N GLU A 76 4.60 -12.73 -11.26
CA GLU A 76 5.83 -12.86 -10.48
C GLU A 76 5.90 -11.84 -9.36
N LEU A 77 5.55 -10.56 -9.62
CA LEU A 77 5.42 -9.56 -8.55
C LEU A 77 4.50 -10.07 -7.44
N ARG A 78 3.32 -10.57 -7.80
CA ARG A 78 2.33 -11.12 -6.86
C ARG A 78 2.87 -12.32 -6.10
N SER A 79 3.57 -13.24 -6.77
CA SER A 79 4.19 -14.41 -6.13
C SER A 79 5.22 -14.00 -5.10
N LEU A 80 6.13 -13.07 -5.46
CA LEU A 80 7.14 -12.54 -4.54
C LEU A 80 6.51 -11.76 -3.39
N TRP A 81 5.47 -10.98 -3.66
CA TRP A 81 4.85 -10.11 -2.66
C TRP A 81 3.94 -10.86 -1.69
N SER A 82 3.37 -11.99 -2.09
CA SER A 82 2.40 -12.73 -1.26
C SER A 82 3.03 -13.41 -0.05
N ALA A 83 4.33 -13.75 -0.10
CA ALA A 83 5.04 -14.35 1.02
C ALA A 83 5.93 -13.32 1.75
N PRO A 84 5.96 -13.28 3.10
CA PRO A 84 6.71 -12.27 3.86
C PRO A 84 8.21 -12.23 3.54
N ASP A 85 8.84 -13.40 3.42
CA ASP A 85 10.29 -13.49 3.28
C ASP A 85 10.74 -12.97 1.89
N THR A 86 10.02 -13.34 0.83
CA THR A 86 10.29 -12.85 -0.53
C THR A 86 9.89 -11.38 -0.71
N ARG A 87 8.82 -10.92 -0.03
CA ARG A 87 8.45 -9.51 0.00
C ARG A 87 9.55 -8.67 0.65
N LYS A 88 10.07 -9.12 1.80
CA LYS A 88 11.19 -8.44 2.50
C LYS A 88 12.42 -8.36 1.61
N ALA A 89 12.78 -9.46 0.93
CA ALA A 89 13.91 -9.46 -0.01
C ALA A 89 13.70 -8.48 -1.18
N LEU A 90 12.50 -8.42 -1.76
CA LEU A 90 12.16 -7.45 -2.81
C LEU A 90 12.27 -6.01 -2.32
N LEU A 91 11.73 -5.70 -1.13
CA LEU A 91 11.83 -4.36 -0.53
C LEU A 91 13.27 -3.95 -0.24
N VAL A 92 14.11 -4.87 0.24
CA VAL A 92 15.55 -4.62 0.44
C VAL A 92 16.23 -4.33 -0.90
N GLY A 93 15.99 -5.15 -1.93
CA GLY A 93 16.57 -4.92 -3.24
C GLY A 93 16.14 -3.60 -3.89
N LEU A 94 14.88 -3.19 -3.71
CA LEU A 94 14.39 -1.88 -4.12
C LEU A 94 15.11 -0.76 -3.37
N ALA A 95 15.29 -0.89 -2.05
CA ALA A 95 16.01 0.07 -1.23
C ALA A 95 17.48 0.23 -1.67
N ASP A 96 18.16 -0.87 -2.00
CA ASP A 96 19.54 -0.86 -2.50
C ASP A 96 19.68 -0.13 -3.85
N LYS A 97 18.58 -0.01 -4.61
CA LYS A 97 18.51 0.79 -5.85
C LYS A 97 18.05 2.24 -5.63
N GLY A 98 17.84 2.66 -4.39
CA GLY A 98 17.39 4.00 -4.03
C GLY A 98 15.86 4.14 -3.89
N PHE A 99 15.11 3.05 -4.00
CA PHE A 99 13.65 3.02 -3.84
C PHE A 99 13.24 2.52 -2.44
N GLY A 100 13.85 3.10 -1.41
CA GLY A 100 13.57 2.77 -0.02
C GLY A 100 12.19 3.25 0.44
N ALA A 101 11.82 2.91 1.68
CA ALA A 101 10.49 3.19 2.24
C ALA A 101 10.07 4.68 2.14
N ALA A 102 10.98 5.61 2.42
CA ALA A 102 10.70 7.04 2.32
C ALA A 102 10.40 7.46 0.86
N ALA A 103 11.20 6.99 -0.10
CA ALA A 103 11.01 7.30 -1.52
C ALA A 103 9.70 6.69 -2.07
N MET A 104 9.37 5.47 -1.63
CA MET A 104 8.12 4.81 -2.00
C MET A 104 6.89 5.49 -1.36
N ALA A 105 7.00 6.02 -0.16
CA ALA A 105 5.94 6.83 0.45
C ALA A 105 5.68 8.13 -0.32
N GLU A 106 6.73 8.76 -0.85
CA GLU A 106 6.58 9.91 -1.75
C GLU A 106 5.95 9.51 -3.10
N MET A 107 6.28 8.32 -3.63
CA MET A 107 5.59 7.78 -4.81
C MET A 107 4.09 7.58 -4.55
N GLN A 108 3.70 7.07 -3.38
CA GLN A 108 2.30 6.91 -3.00
C GLN A 108 1.54 8.24 -3.05
N LYS A 109 2.09 9.29 -2.43
CA LYS A 109 1.51 10.64 -2.49
C LYS A 109 1.40 11.16 -3.91
N LEU A 110 2.45 10.92 -4.70
CA LEU A 110 2.51 11.37 -6.08
C LEU A 110 1.39 10.81 -6.96
N ILE A 111 0.95 9.58 -6.68
CA ILE A 111 -0.11 8.89 -7.43
C ILE A 111 -1.46 8.83 -6.69
N GLU A 112 -1.64 9.59 -5.59
CA GLU A 112 -2.85 9.58 -4.76
C GLU A 112 -3.20 8.18 -4.19
N ALA A 113 -2.18 7.41 -3.78
CA ALA A 113 -2.29 6.02 -3.31
C ALA A 113 -1.70 5.81 -1.89
N GLU A 114 -1.75 6.82 -1.02
CA GLU A 114 -1.24 6.74 0.37
C GLU A 114 -1.94 5.67 1.21
N GLN A 115 -3.19 5.36 0.85
CA GLN A 115 -3.99 4.31 1.49
C GLN A 115 -3.84 2.95 0.81
N SER A 116 -3.03 2.83 -0.23
CA SER A 116 -2.79 1.59 -0.96
C SER A 116 -1.58 0.82 -0.42
N ASP A 117 -1.47 -0.45 -0.81
CA ASP A 117 -0.26 -1.24 -0.56
C ASP A 117 0.88 -0.80 -1.48
N LEU A 118 2.14 -1.03 -1.10
CA LEU A 118 3.26 -0.82 -2.01
C LEU A 118 3.21 -1.78 -3.21
N PHE A 119 2.58 -2.95 -3.07
CA PHE A 119 2.22 -3.81 -4.20
C PHE A 119 1.43 -3.05 -5.27
N ASP A 120 0.42 -2.29 -4.88
CA ASP A 120 -0.42 -1.53 -5.80
C ASP A 120 0.36 -0.43 -6.51
N VAL A 121 1.26 0.23 -5.79
CA VAL A 121 2.15 1.26 -6.36
C VAL A 121 3.07 0.65 -7.42
N LEU A 122 3.69 -0.49 -7.10
CA LEU A 122 4.58 -1.20 -8.04
C LEU A 122 3.80 -1.70 -9.27
N ALA A 123 2.61 -2.28 -9.07
CA ALA A 123 1.75 -2.76 -10.15
C ALA A 123 1.22 -1.61 -11.02
N TYR A 124 0.91 -0.45 -10.43
CA TYR A 124 0.54 0.73 -11.19
C TYR A 124 1.68 1.22 -12.07
N VAL A 125 2.87 1.40 -11.49
CA VAL A 125 4.05 1.88 -12.22
C VAL A 125 4.42 0.90 -13.33
N ALA A 126 4.53 -0.40 -13.05
CA ALA A 126 4.91 -1.40 -14.05
C ALA A 126 3.83 -1.69 -15.09
N TYR A 127 2.56 -1.76 -14.68
CA TYR A 127 1.51 -2.41 -15.48
C TYR A 127 0.21 -1.60 -15.62
N THR A 128 0.18 -0.32 -15.24
CA THR A 128 -1.02 0.53 -15.28
C THR A 128 -2.18 0.02 -14.42
N ARG A 129 -1.93 -0.91 -13.49
CA ARG A 129 -2.99 -1.44 -12.63
C ARG A 129 -3.46 -0.37 -11.64
N THR A 130 -4.76 -0.10 -11.60
CA THR A 130 -5.33 0.89 -10.68
C THR A 130 -5.09 0.47 -9.22
N PRO A 131 -4.46 1.31 -8.39
CA PRO A 131 -4.30 1.03 -6.97
C PRO A 131 -5.64 0.91 -6.25
N ILE A 132 -5.74 -0.03 -5.31
CA ILE A 132 -6.88 -0.12 -4.37
C ILE A 132 -6.44 0.22 -2.94
N ALA A 133 -7.37 0.58 -2.06
CA ALA A 133 -7.04 0.85 -0.67
C ALA A 133 -6.73 -0.46 0.07
N ARG A 134 -5.88 -0.38 1.10
CA ARG A 134 -5.57 -1.52 1.99
C ARG A 134 -6.84 -2.07 2.65
N SER A 135 -7.84 -1.22 2.94
CA SER A 135 -9.15 -1.63 3.46
C SER A 135 -9.88 -2.55 2.49
N ASP A 136 -9.90 -2.20 1.22
CA ASP A 136 -10.58 -2.99 0.18
C ASP A 136 -9.84 -4.31 -0.02
N ARG A 137 -8.50 -4.26 0.00
CA ARG A 137 -7.65 -5.46 -0.07
C ARG A 137 -7.90 -6.40 1.10
N ALA A 138 -8.00 -5.86 2.32
CA ALA A 138 -8.29 -6.64 3.52
C ALA A 138 -9.68 -7.30 3.43
N ALA A 139 -10.70 -6.56 2.97
CA ALA A 139 -12.05 -7.11 2.78
C ALA A 139 -12.06 -8.27 1.75
N LEU A 140 -11.39 -8.10 0.61
CA LEU A 140 -11.26 -9.17 -0.38
C LEU A 140 -10.56 -10.42 0.19
N ALA A 141 -9.52 -10.22 1.02
CA ALA A 141 -8.81 -11.32 1.67
C ALA A 141 -9.68 -12.06 2.70
N GLN A 142 -10.52 -11.33 3.44
CA GLN A 142 -11.48 -11.92 4.38
C GLN A 142 -12.49 -12.79 3.64
N ASP A 143 -13.07 -12.28 2.56
CA ASP A 143 -14.03 -13.02 1.74
C ASP A 143 -13.40 -14.27 1.11
N ALA A 144 -12.20 -14.14 0.54
CA ALA A 144 -11.48 -15.25 -0.09
C ALA A 144 -11.09 -16.36 0.89
N SER A 145 -10.90 -16.03 2.17
CA SER A 145 -10.46 -16.97 3.21
C SER A 145 -11.56 -17.38 4.20
N ALA A 146 -12.81 -16.93 3.98
CA ALA A 146 -13.91 -17.09 4.93
C ALA A 146 -14.14 -18.54 5.38
N MET A 147 -13.95 -19.50 4.48
CA MET A 147 -14.18 -20.93 4.73
C MET A 147 -12.91 -21.71 5.11
N GLU A 148 -11.73 -21.09 5.07
CA GLU A 148 -10.45 -21.77 5.34
C GLU A 148 -10.12 -21.89 6.83
N PHE A 149 -10.67 -21.00 7.67
CA PHE A 149 -10.24 -20.81 9.06
C PHE A 149 -11.40 -20.92 10.05
N GLY A 150 -11.12 -21.39 11.27
CA GLY A 150 -12.11 -21.41 12.36
C GLY A 150 -12.35 -20.02 12.97
N ASP A 151 -13.39 -19.86 13.79
CA ASP A 151 -13.78 -18.56 14.38
C ASP A 151 -12.64 -17.83 15.11
N ARG A 152 -11.88 -18.56 15.94
CA ARG A 152 -10.74 -18.00 16.68
C ARG A 152 -9.61 -17.53 15.74
N GLN A 153 -9.33 -18.31 14.71
CA GLN A 153 -8.31 -18.00 13.72
C GLN A 153 -8.71 -16.81 12.85
N ARG A 154 -9.98 -16.74 12.41
CA ARG A 154 -10.54 -15.57 11.72
C ARG A 154 -10.45 -14.32 12.58
N ALA A 155 -10.84 -14.38 13.85
CA ALA A 155 -10.73 -13.23 14.76
C ALA A 155 -9.28 -12.75 14.98
N PHE A 156 -8.30 -13.64 14.84
CA PHE A 156 -6.88 -13.25 14.84
C PHE A 156 -6.46 -12.64 13.50
N ILE A 157 -6.86 -13.23 12.37
CA ILE A 157 -6.60 -12.69 11.03
C ILE A 157 -7.22 -11.30 10.88
N ASP A 158 -8.47 -11.10 11.28
CA ASP A 158 -9.17 -9.81 11.26
C ASP A 158 -8.42 -8.76 12.08
N PHE A 159 -7.89 -9.16 13.23
CA PHE A 159 -7.04 -8.28 14.03
C PHE A 159 -5.77 -7.88 13.28
N VAL A 160 -5.07 -8.83 12.65
CA VAL A 160 -3.85 -8.56 11.86
C VAL A 160 -4.18 -7.65 10.66
N LEU A 161 -5.27 -7.93 9.94
CA LEU A 161 -5.74 -7.12 8.81
C LEU A 161 -6.05 -5.68 9.23
N ASN A 162 -6.64 -5.47 10.40
CA ASN A 162 -6.85 -4.12 10.93
C ASN A 162 -5.54 -3.37 11.20
N GLN A 163 -4.51 -4.06 11.72
CA GLN A 163 -3.17 -3.48 11.88
C GLN A 163 -2.56 -3.14 10.52
N TYR A 164 -2.68 -4.04 9.55
CA TYR A 164 -2.23 -3.83 8.18
C TYR A 164 -2.90 -2.62 7.51
N VAL A 165 -4.23 -2.48 7.62
CA VAL A 165 -4.96 -1.34 7.06
C VAL A 165 -4.45 -0.03 7.66
N THR A 166 -4.24 0.00 8.97
CA THR A 166 -3.86 1.21 9.72
C THR A 166 -2.38 1.57 9.53
N GLN A 167 -1.48 0.60 9.65
CA GLN A 167 -0.04 0.83 9.76
C GLN A 167 0.74 0.42 8.49
N GLY A 168 0.12 -0.35 7.60
CA GLY A 168 0.70 -0.75 6.32
C GLY A 168 1.30 -2.16 6.30
N VAL A 169 1.90 -2.48 5.14
CA VAL A 169 2.40 -3.83 4.80
C VAL A 169 3.45 -4.38 5.77
N GLY A 170 4.17 -3.50 6.47
CA GLY A 170 5.18 -3.90 7.46
C GLY A 170 4.60 -4.70 8.64
N GLU A 171 3.30 -4.60 8.93
CA GLU A 171 2.65 -5.43 9.97
C GLU A 171 2.52 -6.90 9.57
N LEU A 172 2.72 -7.21 8.28
CA LEU A 172 2.62 -8.56 7.75
C LEU A 172 3.97 -9.31 7.75
N ASP A 173 5.03 -8.70 8.26
CA ASP A 173 6.35 -9.32 8.34
C ASP A 173 6.38 -10.47 9.36
N SER A 174 7.15 -11.52 9.07
CA SER A 174 7.31 -12.69 9.96
C SER A 174 7.70 -12.29 11.40
N GLU A 175 8.49 -11.23 11.55
CA GLU A 175 8.95 -10.70 12.85
C GLU A 175 7.84 -10.02 13.66
N LYS A 176 6.73 -9.61 13.02
CA LYS A 176 5.59 -8.97 13.68
C LYS A 176 4.66 -9.94 14.38
N LEU A 177 4.75 -11.24 14.07
CA LEU A 177 3.86 -12.24 14.65
C LEU A 177 3.87 -12.22 16.19
N SER A 178 5.06 -12.21 16.81
CA SER A 178 5.16 -12.22 18.27
C SER A 178 4.59 -10.94 18.91
N PRO A 179 4.96 -9.72 18.47
CA PRO A 179 4.30 -8.48 18.89
C PRO A 179 2.77 -8.48 18.72
N LEU A 180 2.27 -8.96 17.58
CA LEU A 180 0.83 -8.99 17.28
C LEU A 180 0.08 -9.96 18.20
N LEU A 181 0.64 -11.13 18.49
CA LEU A 181 0.07 -12.06 19.47
C LEU A 181 0.01 -11.42 20.86
N LYS A 182 1.10 -10.78 21.31
CA LYS A 182 1.13 -10.07 22.60
C LYS A 182 0.08 -8.96 22.66
N LEU A 183 -0.09 -8.20 21.57
CA LEU A 183 -1.08 -7.13 21.49
C LEU A 183 -2.51 -7.67 21.54
N ARG A 184 -2.81 -8.71 20.75
CA ARG A 184 -4.15 -9.32 20.68
C ARG A 184 -4.57 -10.06 21.95
N TYR A 185 -3.60 -10.67 22.63
CA TYR A 185 -3.83 -11.50 23.83
C TYR A 185 -3.37 -10.81 25.12
N LYS A 186 -3.06 -9.51 25.10
CA LYS A 186 -2.66 -8.73 26.29
C LYS A 186 -1.49 -9.39 27.07
N ASN A 187 -0.48 -9.86 26.33
CA ASN A 187 0.68 -10.63 26.80
C ASN A 187 0.40 -12.08 27.30
N ALA A 188 -0.83 -12.58 27.23
CA ALA A 188 -1.17 -13.96 27.59
C ALA A 188 -0.95 -14.93 26.41
N ILE A 189 0.31 -15.31 26.15
CA ILE A 189 0.67 -16.19 25.02
C ILE A 189 0.04 -17.59 25.14
N ASP A 190 -0.15 -18.09 26.36
CA ASP A 190 -0.79 -19.39 26.57
C ASP A 190 -2.23 -19.43 26.05
N ASP A 191 -2.95 -18.31 26.11
CA ASP A 191 -4.31 -18.21 25.57
C ASP A 191 -4.29 -18.15 24.04
N ALA A 192 -3.27 -17.53 23.45
CA ALA A 192 -3.06 -17.59 22.01
C ALA A 192 -2.82 -19.03 21.53
N LEU A 193 -2.01 -19.80 22.26
CA LEU A 193 -1.74 -21.20 21.93
C LEU A 193 -3.00 -22.08 22.05
N LYS A 194 -3.86 -21.83 23.04
CA LYS A 194 -5.15 -22.53 23.18
C LYS A 194 -6.11 -22.21 22.04
N ASP A 195 -6.22 -20.94 21.66
CA ASP A 195 -7.18 -20.48 20.65
C ASP A 195 -6.74 -20.77 19.21
N LEU A 196 -5.43 -20.73 18.93
CA LEU A 196 -4.90 -20.74 17.56
C LEU A 196 -4.10 -22.01 17.22
N GLY A 197 -3.76 -22.82 18.22
CA GLY A 197 -2.90 -24.00 18.09
C GLY A 197 -1.46 -23.74 18.51
N GLY A 198 -0.57 -24.71 18.26
CA GLY A 198 0.84 -24.59 18.58
C GLY A 198 1.55 -23.53 17.73
N ALA A 199 2.78 -23.18 18.12
CA ALA A 199 3.55 -22.12 17.48
C ALA A 199 3.73 -22.31 15.96
N GLN A 200 3.85 -23.57 15.50
CA GLN A 200 3.97 -23.89 14.08
C GLN A 200 2.65 -23.70 13.34
N GLU A 201 1.50 -24.08 13.92
CA GLU A 201 0.19 -23.78 13.32
C GLU A 201 -0.04 -22.28 13.23
N ILE A 202 0.29 -21.52 14.29
CA ILE A 202 0.14 -20.07 14.30
C ILE A 202 1.00 -19.41 13.22
N ARG A 203 2.25 -19.85 13.04
CA ARG A 203 3.11 -19.34 11.96
C ARG A 203 2.54 -19.67 10.58
N LYS A 204 2.05 -20.90 10.38
CA LYS A 204 1.40 -21.31 9.13
C LYS A 204 0.15 -20.51 8.84
N LEU A 205 -0.67 -20.24 9.87
CA LEU A 205 -1.85 -19.38 9.78
C LEU A 205 -1.43 -17.98 9.34
N PHE A 206 -0.51 -17.34 10.08
CA PHE A 206 -0.06 -15.97 9.85
C PHE A 206 0.59 -15.76 8.48
N VAL A 207 1.39 -16.72 8.00
CA VAL A 207 2.00 -16.64 6.66
C VAL A 207 0.98 -17.02 5.58
N GLY A 208 0.20 -18.07 5.83
CA GLY A 208 -0.69 -18.68 4.85
C GLY A 208 -1.85 -17.79 4.42
N PHE A 209 -2.44 -17.01 5.34
CA PHE A 209 -3.56 -16.14 4.98
C PHE A 209 -3.15 -15.01 4.04
N GLN A 210 -1.89 -14.56 4.07
CA GLN A 210 -1.45 -13.36 3.35
C GLN A 210 -1.56 -13.47 1.83
N ARG A 211 -1.52 -14.69 1.27
CA ARG A 211 -1.75 -14.91 -0.17
C ARG A 211 -3.10 -14.35 -0.62
N HIS A 212 -4.10 -14.38 0.26
CA HIS A 212 -5.47 -13.92 -0.01
C HIS A 212 -5.57 -12.41 -0.17
N LEU A 213 -4.59 -11.64 0.33
CA LEU A 213 -4.50 -10.22 0.06
C LEU A 213 -4.24 -9.92 -1.42
N TYR A 214 -3.72 -10.88 -2.19
CA TYR A 214 -3.30 -10.64 -3.57
C TYR A 214 -3.86 -11.69 -4.52
N THR A 215 -5.10 -12.16 -4.34
CA THR A 215 -5.77 -13.08 -5.28
C THR A 215 -6.56 -12.36 -6.37
N CYS A 216 -6.85 -11.06 -6.20
CA CYS A 216 -7.57 -10.21 -7.14
C CYS A 216 -6.68 -9.55 -8.20
#